data_AF-A0A7S3TH49-F1
#
_entry.id   AF-A0A7S3TH49-F1
#
_cell.length_a   1.000
_cell.length_b   1.000
_cell.length_c   1.000
_cell.angle_alpha   90.00
_cell.angle_beta   90.00
_cell.angle_gamma   90.00
#
_symmetry.space_group_name_H-M   'P 1'
#
loop_
_entity.id
_entity.type
_entity.pdbx_description
1 polymer ?
#
loop_
_entity_poly.entity_id
_entity_poly.type
_entity_poly.pdbx_seq_one_letter_code
_entity_poly.pdbx_strand_id
1 'polypeptide(L)'
;RRSVIEASAKARPGNPDMCFVLLPALVAAGCGCIANIGLKAFGELLQDKADARKCFLWLAIAALPAVAQLNYISRGLRLYHQTVFFPVYNSLLLLTNTAYGLIFYREYERLVQSSARSTVFGIGILLVMLG
;
A
#
# COMPACT_ATOMS: atom_id res chain seq x y z
N ARG A 1 -16.50 7.83 -18.38
CA ARG A 1 -15.14 7.95 -17.79
C ARG A 1 -14.32 6.66 -17.91
N ARG A 2 -14.81 5.48 -17.49
CA ARG A 2 -14.09 4.19 -17.66
C ARG A 2 -13.63 3.94 -19.10
N SER A 3 -14.53 4.13 -20.08
CA SER A 3 -14.23 3.96 -21.51
C SER A 3 -13.13 4.88 -22.03
N VAL A 4 -13.00 6.09 -21.49
CA VAL A 4 -11.97 7.07 -21.88
C VAL A 4 -10.60 6.66 -21.35
N ILE A 5 -10.54 6.15 -20.11
CA ILE A 5 -9.28 5.65 -19.50
C ILE A 5 -8.79 4.41 -20.24
N GLU A 6 -9.69 3.48 -20.57
CA GLU A 6 -9.36 2.28 -21.34
C GLU A 6 -8.92 2.60 -22.77
N ALA A 7 -9.58 3.56 -23.44
CA ALA A 7 -9.17 4.02 -24.76
C ALA A 7 -7.81 4.72 -24.74
N SER A 8 -7.54 5.56 -23.74
CA SER A 8 -6.24 6.24 -23.58
C SER A 8 -5.10 5.27 -23.27
N ALA A 9 -5.34 4.30 -22.38
CA ALA A 9 -4.36 3.26 -22.06
C ALA A 9 -4.03 2.38 -23.29
N LYS A 10 -5.03 2.04 -24.11
CA LYS A 10 -4.83 1.32 -25.38
C LYS A 10 -4.09 2.15 -26.44
N ALA A 11 -4.27 3.47 -26.44
CA ALA A 11 -3.62 4.37 -27.40
C ALA A 11 -2.11 4.55 -27.13
N ARG A 12 -1.66 4.38 -25.87
CA ARG A 12 -0.25 4.58 -25.47
C ARG A 12 0.23 3.49 -24.50
N PRO A 13 0.37 2.23 -24.93
CA PRO A 13 0.71 1.12 -24.04
C PRO A 13 2.08 1.28 -23.36
N GLY A 14 3.04 1.93 -24.03
CA GLY A 14 4.39 2.17 -23.49
C GLY A 14 4.56 3.47 -22.69
N ASN A 15 3.58 4.39 -22.74
CA ASN A 15 3.62 5.66 -22.02
C ASN A 15 2.21 6.09 -21.58
N PRO A 16 1.58 5.32 -20.66
CA PRO A 16 0.28 5.69 -20.13
C PRO A 16 0.40 6.95 -19.28
N ASP A 17 -0.67 7.73 -19.22
CA ASP A 17 -0.71 8.89 -18.33
C ASP A 17 -0.64 8.42 -16.86
N MET A 18 0.43 8.83 -16.19
CA MET A 18 0.79 8.35 -14.86
C MET A 18 -0.28 8.69 -13.82
N CYS A 19 -1.05 9.76 -13.99
CA CYS A 19 -2.15 10.09 -13.07
C CYS A 19 -3.22 8.99 -13.04
N PHE A 20 -3.49 8.32 -14.17
CA PHE A 20 -4.45 7.22 -14.23
C PHE A 20 -3.88 5.90 -13.72
N VAL A 21 -2.55 5.73 -13.72
CA VAL A 21 -1.85 4.57 -13.13
C VAL A 21 -1.80 4.72 -11.61
N LEU A 22 -1.55 5.94 -11.14
CA LEU A 22 -1.30 6.26 -9.73
C LEU A 22 -2.56 6.09 -8.89
N LEU A 23 -3.73 6.45 -9.39
CA LEU A 23 -5.00 6.31 -8.66
C LEU A 23 -5.34 4.85 -8.27
N PRO A 24 -5.42 3.87 -9.18
CA PRO A 24 -5.68 2.48 -8.81
C PRO A 24 -4.54 1.87 -7.99
N ALA A 25 -3.29 2.28 -8.25
CA ALA A 25 -2.14 1.84 -7.45
C ALA A 25 -2.23 2.36 -6.00
N LEU A 26 -2.61 3.63 -5.81
CA LEU A 26 -2.81 4.25 -4.49
C LEU A 26 -3.96 3.61 -3.72
N VAL A 27 -5.09 3.34 -4.38
CA VAL A 27 -6.22 2.64 -3.75
C VAL A 27 -5.83 1.22 -3.35
N ALA A 28 -5.15 0.48 -4.22
CA ALA A 28 -4.63 -0.84 -3.89
C ALA A 28 -3.65 -0.80 -2.71
N ALA A 29 -2.74 0.18 -2.70
CA ALA A 29 -1.78 0.40 -1.62
C ALA A 29 -2.46 0.76 -0.29
N GLY A 30 -3.51 1.59 -0.33
CA GLY A 30 -4.30 1.93 0.85
C GLY A 30 -5.05 0.73 1.43
N CYS A 31 -5.72 -0.07 0.58
CA CYS A 31 -6.33 -1.33 1.02
C CYS A 31 -5.30 -2.29 1.60
N GLY A 32 -4.14 -2.44 0.96
CA GLY A 32 -3.06 -3.28 1.48
C GLY A 32 -2.52 -2.80 2.82
N CYS A 33 -2.45 -1.49 3.03
CA CYS A 33 -2.07 -0.93 4.32
C CYS A 33 -3.05 -1.31 5.44
N ILE A 34 -4.36 -1.21 5.19
CA ILE A 34 -5.38 -1.59 6.17
C ILE A 34 -5.28 -3.10 6.48
N ALA A 35 -5.09 -3.93 5.46
CA ALA A 35 -4.88 -5.36 5.63
C ALA A 35 -3.64 -5.65 6.48
N ASN A 36 -2.53 -4.96 6.24
CA ASN A 36 -1.28 -5.12 7.00
C ASN A 36 -1.43 -4.73 8.47
N ILE A 37 -2.13 -3.63 8.77
CA ILE A 37 -2.44 -3.24 10.16
C ILE A 37 -3.29 -4.31 10.84
N GLY A 38 -4.33 -4.82 10.16
CA GLY A 38 -5.18 -5.89 10.68
C GLY A 38 -4.40 -7.18 10.94
N LEU A 39 -3.47 -7.56 10.04
CA LEU A 39 -2.60 -8.71 10.23
C LEU A 39 -1.60 -8.52 11.37
N LYS A 40 -1.09 -7.30 11.57
CA LYS A 40 -0.22 -6.99 12.71
C LYS A 40 -0.97 -7.09 14.03
N ALA A 41 -2.18 -6.53 14.11
CA ALA A 41 -3.06 -6.67 15.28
C ALA A 41 -3.41 -8.15 15.57
N PHE A 42 -3.69 -8.93 14.53
CA PHE A 42 -3.85 -10.38 14.64
C PHE A 42 -2.59 -11.06 15.21
N GLY A 43 -1.40 -10.68 14.74
CA GLY A 43 -0.13 -11.19 15.23
C GLY A 43 0.10 -10.90 16.71
N GLU A 44 -0.22 -9.68 17.17
CA GLU A 44 -0.15 -9.29 18.58
C GLU A 44 -1.13 -10.12 19.44
N LEU A 45 -2.38 -10.30 18.99
CA LEU A 45 -3.35 -11.15 19.68
C LEU A 45 -2.94 -12.62 19.78
N LEU A 46 -2.26 -13.12 18.75
CA LEU A 46 -1.75 -14.49 18.74
C LEU A 46 -0.61 -14.66 19.76
N GLN A 47 0.26 -13.66 19.90
CA GLN A 47 1.32 -13.63 20.92
C GLN A 47 0.74 -13.59 22.34
N ASP A 48 -0.32 -12.83 22.55
CA ASP A 48 -1.02 -12.72 23.84
C ASP A 48 -1.90 -13.94 24.17
N LYS A 49 -1.91 -14.98 23.32
CA LYS A 49 -2.75 -16.19 23.45
C LYS A 49 -4.23 -15.83 23.62
N ALA A 50 -4.70 -14.80 22.91
CA ALA A 50 -6.07 -14.35 22.97
C ALA A 50 -7.06 -15.42 22.47
N ASP A 51 -8.33 -15.28 22.85
CA ASP A 51 -9.39 -16.18 22.42
C ASP A 51 -9.42 -16.35 20.89
N ALA A 52 -9.51 -17.59 20.42
CA ALA A 52 -9.54 -17.92 18.99
C ALA A 52 -10.63 -17.14 18.22
N ARG A 53 -11.76 -16.80 18.89
CA ARG A 53 -12.84 -15.97 18.32
C ARG A 53 -12.36 -14.56 17.96
N LYS A 54 -11.55 -13.92 18.82
CA LYS A 54 -11.01 -12.57 18.59
C LYS A 54 -9.99 -12.60 17.45
N CYS A 55 -9.14 -13.64 17.43
CA CYS A 55 -8.19 -13.87 16.34
C CYS A 55 -8.91 -14.05 15.00
N PHE A 56 -9.96 -14.87 14.95
CA PHE A 56 -10.74 -15.08 13.72
C PHE A 56 -11.45 -13.80 13.26
N LEU A 57 -12.01 -13.01 14.18
CA LEU A 57 -12.63 -11.72 13.85
C LEU A 57 -11.63 -10.77 13.18
N TRP A 58 -10.44 -10.59 13.76
CA TRP A 58 -9.40 -9.72 13.20
C TRP A 58 -8.88 -10.22 11.86
N LEU A 59 -8.72 -11.54 11.70
CA LEU A 59 -8.35 -12.13 10.43
C LEU A 59 -9.41 -11.88 9.35
N ALA A 60 -10.70 -12.03 9.69
CA ALA A 60 -11.81 -11.74 8.77
C ALA A 60 -11.85 -10.26 8.37
N ILE A 61 -11.60 -9.35 9.33
CA ILE A 61 -11.51 -7.90 9.07
C ILE A 61 -10.34 -7.58 8.13
N ALA A 62 -9.18 -8.23 8.30
CA ALA A 62 -8.02 -8.04 7.44
C ALA A 62 -8.20 -8.66 6.04
N ALA A 63 -8.98 -9.73 5.92
CA ALA A 63 -9.24 -10.41 4.65
C ALA A 63 -10.03 -9.55 3.66
N LEU A 64 -11.01 -8.76 4.13
CA LEU A 64 -11.82 -7.88 3.28
C LEU A 64 -10.97 -6.87 2.46
N PRO A 65 -10.11 -6.03 3.08
CA PRO A 65 -9.25 -5.10 2.35
C PRO A 65 -8.17 -5.83 1.54
N ALA A 66 -7.70 -7.01 1.97
CA ALA A 66 -6.76 -7.82 1.19
C ALA A 66 -7.37 -8.30 -0.15
N VAL A 67 -8.64 -8.74 -0.13
CA VAL A 67 -9.38 -9.10 -1.35
C VAL A 67 -9.61 -7.86 -2.23
N ALA A 68 -9.93 -6.71 -1.63
CA ALA A 68 -10.06 -5.46 -2.38
C ALA A 68 -8.74 -5.06 -3.06
N GLN A 69 -7.62 -5.12 -2.34
CA GLN A 69 -6.27 -4.88 -2.87
C GLN A 69 -5.98 -5.79 -4.07
N LEU A 70 -6.22 -7.10 -3.97
CA LEU A 70 -6.00 -8.04 -5.08
C LEU A 70 -6.85 -7.71 -6.31
N ASN A 71 -8.11 -7.28 -6.11
CA ASN A 71 -8.98 -6.85 -7.21
C ASN A 71 -8.43 -5.60 -7.91
N TYR A 72 -7.96 -4.60 -7.17
CA TYR A 72 -7.39 -3.39 -7.77
C TYR A 72 -6.05 -3.66 -8.47
N ILE A 73 -5.19 -4.51 -7.91
CA ILE A 73 -3.94 -4.94 -8.57
C ILE A 73 -4.25 -5.68 -9.87
N SER A 74 -5.14 -6.68 -9.81
CA SER A 74 -5.52 -7.46 -10.99
C SER A 74 -6.11 -6.59 -12.09
N ARG A 75 -6.89 -5.57 -11.72
CA ARG A 75 -7.43 -4.60 -12.66
C ARG A 75 -6.37 -3.66 -13.21
N GLY A 76 -5.41 -3.22 -12.39
CA GLY A 76 -4.26 -2.42 -12.83
C GLY A 76 -3.38 -3.15 -13.83
N LEU A 77 -3.04 -4.41 -13.55
CA LEU A 77 -2.23 -5.26 -14.43
C LEU A 77 -2.91 -5.61 -15.76
N ARG A 78 -4.26 -5.60 -15.81
CA ARG A 78 -5.00 -5.75 -17.07
C ARG A 78 -4.99 -4.47 -17.93
N LEU A 79 -4.82 -3.31 -17.31
CA LEU A 79 -4.90 -2.01 -17.99
C LEU A 79 -3.52 -1.44 -18.37
N TYR A 80 -2.49 -1.77 -17.60
CA TYR A 80 -1.15 -1.20 -17.73
C TYR A 80 -0.09 -2.29 -17.80
N HIS A 81 1.03 -1.99 -18.46
CA HIS A 81 2.17 -2.89 -18.49
C HIS A 81 2.69 -3.17 -17.07
N GLN A 82 2.92 -4.46 -16.77
CA GLN A 82 3.40 -4.92 -15.47
C GLN A 82 4.71 -4.23 -15.05
N THR A 83 5.60 -3.95 -16.01
CA THR A 83 6.88 -3.28 -15.77
C THR A 83 6.75 -1.83 -15.28
N VAL A 84 5.60 -1.18 -15.49
CA VAL A 84 5.34 0.19 -15.03
C VAL A 84 4.44 0.19 -13.80
N PHE A 85 3.36 -0.61 -13.82
CA PHE A 85 2.39 -0.63 -12.73
C PHE A 85 2.97 -1.22 -11.43
N PHE A 86 3.75 -2.30 -11.54
CA PHE A 86 4.21 -3.04 -10.36
C PHE A 86 5.22 -2.25 -9.51
N PRO A 87 6.24 -1.56 -10.08
CA PRO A 87 7.10 -0.67 -9.29
C PRO A 87 6.32 0.44 -8.60
N VAL A 88 5.47 1.16 -9.33
CA VAL A 88 4.65 2.26 -8.79
C VAL A 88 3.76 1.77 -7.64
N TYR A 89 3.10 0.63 -7.82
CA TYR A 89 2.27 0.04 -6.79
C TYR A 89 3.08 -0.33 -5.53
N ASN A 90 4.24 -0.96 -5.67
CA ASN A 90 5.07 -1.35 -4.53
C ASN A 90 5.65 -0.15 -3.80
N SER A 91 6.12 0.88 -4.51
CA SER A 91 6.63 2.11 -3.89
C SER A 91 5.53 2.82 -3.10
N LEU A 92 4.31 2.89 -3.65
CA LEU A 92 3.16 3.44 -2.94
C LEU A 92 2.74 2.58 -1.75
N LEU A 93 2.74 1.25 -1.87
CA LEU A 93 2.43 0.34 -0.78
C LEU A 93 3.42 0.48 0.37
N LEU A 94 4.71 0.57 0.06
CA LEU A 94 5.76 0.78 1.06
C LEU A 94 5.57 2.13 1.73
N LEU A 95 5.39 3.20 0.95
CA LEU A 95 5.20 4.55 1.47
C LEU A 95 3.95 4.66 2.35
N THR A 96 2.82 4.06 1.94
CA THR A 96 1.59 4.07 2.75
C THR A 96 1.77 3.24 4.01
N ASN A 97 2.32 2.02 3.93
CA ASN A 97 2.58 1.20 5.11
C ASN A 97 3.47 1.93 6.13
N THR A 98 4.54 2.55 5.66
CA THR A 98 5.46 3.30 6.51
C THR A 98 4.77 4.52 7.10
N ALA A 99 4.09 5.35 6.30
CA ALA A 99 3.41 6.55 6.78
C ALA A 99 2.31 6.22 7.81
N TYR A 100 1.44 5.26 7.50
CA TYR A 100 0.39 4.83 8.42
C TYR A 100 0.94 4.11 9.64
N GLY A 101 2.00 3.31 9.49
CA GLY A 101 2.71 2.70 10.62
C GLY A 101 3.24 3.76 11.58
N LEU A 102 3.88 4.80 11.04
CA LEU A 102 4.37 5.92 11.85
C LEU A 102 3.26 6.65 12.59
N ILE A 103 2.13 6.90 11.93
CA ILE A 103 0.99 7.59 12.52
C ILE A 103 0.31 6.71 13.59
N PHE A 104 0.03 5.45 13.26
CA PHE A 104 -0.73 4.54 14.11
C PHE A 104 0.05 4.13 15.37
N TYR A 105 1.33 3.80 15.23
CA TYR A 105 2.20 3.42 16.35
C TYR A 105 2.89 4.62 17.02
N ARG A 106 2.59 5.85 16.57
CA ARG A 106 3.22 7.10 17.02
C ARG A 106 4.76 7.09 16.96
N GLU A 107 5.33 6.30 16.05
CA GLU A 107 6.78 6.19 15.88
C GLU A 107 7.39 7.50 15.37
N TYR A 108 6.58 8.41 14.81
CA TYR A 108 7.00 9.76 14.42
C TYR A 108 7.62 10.55 15.59
N GLU A 109 7.15 10.34 16.82
CA GLU A 109 7.68 11.03 18.00
C GLU A 109 9.16 10.67 18.25
N ARG A 110 9.52 9.40 18.05
CA ARG A 110 10.91 8.92 18.19
C ARG A 110 11.81 9.35 17.03
N LEU A 111 11.23 9.57 15.84
CA LEU A 111 11.95 10.04 14.66
C LEU A 111 12.30 11.52 14.77
N VAL A 112 11.36 12.34 15.25
CA VAL A 112 11.55 13.80 15.38
C VAL A 112 12.55 14.15 16.49
N GLN A 113 12.69 13.30 17.51
CA GLN A 113 13.67 13.49 18.59
C GLN A 113 15.14 13.45 18.14
N SER A 114 15.47 12.89 16.97
CA SER A 114 16.84 12.80 16.48
C SER A 114 16.93 13.23 15.01
N SER A 115 17.58 14.38 14.75
CA SER A 115 17.76 14.92 13.40
C SER A 115 18.46 13.94 12.44
N ALA A 116 19.35 13.08 12.96
CA ALA A 116 20.01 12.05 12.16
C ALA A 116 19.03 10.95 11.68
N ARG A 117 18.04 10.58 12.49
CA ARG A 117 17.04 9.56 12.11
C ARG A 117 16.03 10.09 11.11
N SER A 118 15.60 11.35 11.29
CA SER A 118 14.68 12.02 10.36
C SER A 118 15.30 12.18 8.96
N THR A 119 16.59 12.52 8.86
CA THR A 119 17.29 12.64 7.57
C THR A 119 17.44 11.30 6.86
N VAL A 120 17.85 10.24 7.58
CA VAL A 120 17.92 8.87 7.01
C VAL A 120 16.55 8.40 6.52
N PHE A 121 15.49 8.71 7.27
CA PHE A 121 14.12 8.38 6.86
C PHE A 121 13.71 9.10 5.57
N GLY A 122 13.99 10.40 5.45
CA GLY A 122 13.72 11.17 4.24
C GLY A 122 14.50 10.65 3.03
N ILE A 123 15.78 10.30 3.20
CA ILE A 123 16.60 9.69 2.15
C ILE A 123 16.00 8.34 1.72
N GLY A 124 15.53 7.53 2.68
CA GLY A 124 14.87 6.25 2.39
C GLY A 124 13.62 6.41 1.53
N ILE A 125 12.76 7.38 1.84
CA ILE A 125 11.57 7.68 1.03
C ILE A 125 11.97 8.10 -0.38
N LEU A 126 12.96 8.98 -0.52
CA LEU A 126 13.43 9.42 -1.84
C LEU A 126 13.99 8.26 -2.66
N LEU A 127 14.75 7.36 -2.03
CA LEU A 127 15.31 6.18 -2.71
C LEU A 127 14.20 5.25 -3.21
N VAL A 128 13.14 5.04 -2.42
CA VAL A 128 11.96 4.24 -2.83
C VAL A 128 11.17 4.89 -3.97
N MET A 129 11.15 6.22 -4.04
CA MET A 129 10.49 6.95 -5.14
C MET A 129 11.32 7.00 -6.43
N LEU A 130 12.64 6.82 -6.33
CA LEU A 130 13.58 6.81 -7.46
C LEU A 130 13.81 5.42 -8.06
N GLY A 131 13.44 4.35 -7.35
CA GLY A 131 13.47 2.96 -7.83
C GLY A 131 12.18 2.55 -8.55
#